data_AF-A0A2G2IDC5-F1
#
_entry.id   AF-A0A2G2IDC5-F1
#
_cell.length_a   1.000
_cell.length_b   1.000
_cell.length_c   1.000
_cell.angle_alpha   90.00
_cell.angle_beta   90.00
_cell.angle_gamma   90.00
#
_symmetry.space_group_name_H-M   'P 1'
#
loop_
_entity.id
_entity.type
_entity.pdbx_description
1 polymer ?
#
loop_
_entity_poly.entity_id
_entity_poly.type
_entity_poly.pdbx_seq_one_letter_code
_entity_poly.pdbx_strand_id
1 'polypeptide(L)' 'MQKVRHPPQRLWQKITAIIAKLSFASAAIGVVLTLIYGDDVNEANKAAMGATTFICFAVGIVLNVMGSTSIPSLKPDQD' A
#
# COMPACT_ATOMS: atom_id res chain seq x y z
N MET A 1 -2.13 -11.12 33.38
CA MET A 1 -2.31 -10.31 32.16
C MET A 1 -3.25 -11.08 31.22
N GLN A 2 -4.45 -10.55 30.94
CA GLN A 2 -5.34 -11.17 29.96
C GLN A 2 -4.68 -11.08 28.57
N LYS A 3 -4.50 -12.22 27.91
CA LYS A 3 -3.91 -12.31 26.57
C LYS A 3 -4.95 -11.83 25.57
N VAL A 4 -4.80 -10.58 25.09
CA VAL A 4 -5.67 -10.00 24.05
C VAL A 4 -5.59 -10.90 22.82
N ARG A 5 -6.69 -11.57 22.48
CA ARG A 5 -6.76 -12.53 21.38
C ARG A 5 -7.15 -11.75 20.12
N HIS A 6 -6.16 -11.38 19.31
CA HIS A 6 -6.43 -10.73 18.03
C HIS A 6 -7.16 -11.68 17.08
N PRO A 7 -8.26 -11.24 16.44
CA PRO A 7 -8.94 -12.07 15.45
C PRO A 7 -7.97 -12.39 14.29
N PRO A 8 -8.05 -13.60 13.71
CA PRO A 8 -7.16 -13.99 12.63
C PRO A 8 -7.35 -13.10 11.41
N GLN A 9 -6.24 -12.72 10.77
CA GLN A 9 -6.28 -11.91 9.55
C GLN A 9 -7.03 -12.64 8.43
N ARG A 10 -8.03 -11.97 7.87
CA ARG A 10 -8.89 -12.52 6.81
C ARG A 10 -8.17 -12.55 5.46
N LEU A 11 -8.65 -13.38 4.54
CA LEU A 11 -8.11 -13.50 3.18
C LEU A 11 -7.93 -12.13 2.50
N TRP A 12 -8.94 -11.28 2.57
CA TRP A 12 -8.91 -9.92 2.01
C TRP A 12 -7.80 -9.04 2.61
N GLN A 13 -7.54 -9.14 3.92
CA GLN A 13 -6.47 -8.36 4.58
C GLN A 13 -5.08 -8.84 4.16
N LYS A 14 -4.92 -10.14 3.91
CA LYS A 14 -3.66 -10.69 3.39
C LYS A 14 -3.42 -10.22 1.96
N ILE A 15 -4.46 -10.20 1.12
CA ILE A 15 -4.37 -9.71 -0.26
C ILE A 15 -4.01 -8.22 -0.25
N THR A 16 -4.68 -7.39 0.55
CA THR A 16 -4.36 -5.95 0.63
C THR A 16 -2.94 -5.70 1.14
N ALA A 17 -2.46 -6.50 2.11
CA ALA A 17 -1.08 -6.40 2.58
C ALA A 17 -0.04 -6.75 1.50
N ILE A 18 -0.33 -7.73 0.63
CA ILE A 18 0.53 -8.06 -0.52
C ILE A 18 0.54 -6.91 -1.53
N ILE A 19 -0.64 -6.38 -1.88
CA ILE A 19 -0.76 -5.26 -2.82
C ILE A 19 -0.05 -4.02 -2.27
N ALA A 20 -0.13 -3.76 -0.96
CA ALA A 20 0.59 -2.67 -0.32
C ALA A 20 2.10 -2.77 -0.53
N LYS A 21 2.68 -3.97 -0.34
CA LYS A 21 4.11 -4.21 -0.58
C LYS A 21 4.52 -3.99 -2.03
N LEU A 22 3.69 -4.44 -2.98
CA LEU A 22 3.92 -4.19 -4.40
C LEU A 22 3.87 -2.70 -4.74
N SER A 23 2.95 -1.95 -4.12
CA SER A 23 2.82 -0.50 -4.30
C SER A 23 4.03 0.27 -3.74
N PHE A 24 4.61 -0.18 -2.62
CA PHE A 24 5.87 0.39 -2.12
C PHE A 24 7.06 0.05 -3.03
N ALA A 25 7.10 -1.17 -3.58
CA ALA A 25 8.14 -1.56 -4.52
C ALA A 25 8.08 -0.71 -5.81
N SER A 26 6.89 -0.48 -6.36
CA SER A 26 6.72 0.40 -7.54
C SER A 26 7.09 1.85 -7.23
N ALA A 27 6.75 2.37 -6.05
CA ALA A 27 7.18 3.70 -5.63
C ALA A 27 8.72 3.80 -5.53
N ALA A 28 9.38 2.79 -4.95
CA ALA A 28 10.84 2.76 -4.87
C ALA A 28 11.50 2.75 -6.27
N ILE A 29 10.95 1.94 -7.19
CA ILE A 29 11.40 1.92 -8.59
C ILE A 29 11.18 3.29 -9.26
N GLY A 30 10.02 3.92 -9.02
CA GLY A 30 9.72 5.27 -9.51
C GLY A 30 10.76 6.30 -9.08
N VAL A 31 11.13 6.31 -7.80
CA VAL A 31 12.20 7.20 -7.27
C VAL A 31 13.53 6.95 -7.99
N VAL A 32 13.93 5.69 -8.13
CA VAL A 32 15.20 5.33 -8.81
C VAL A 32 15.19 5.81 -10.26
N LEU A 33 14.11 5.58 -11.00
CA LEU A 33 13.98 6.04 -12.38
C LEU A 33 14.01 7.58 -12.48
N THR A 34 13.37 8.28 -11.55
CA THR A 34 13.42 9.76 -11.51
C THR A 34 14.84 10.27 -11.23
N LEU A 35 15.63 9.58 -10.40
CA LEU A 35 17.02 9.96 -10.13
C LEU A 35 17.95 9.73 -11.33
N ILE A 36 17.70 8.70 -12.14
CA ILE A 36 18.55 8.36 -13.30
C ILE A 36 18.16 9.18 -14.53
N TYR A 37 16.86 9.33 -14.79
CA TYR A 37 16.34 9.88 -16.05
C TYR A 37 15.62 11.23 -15.90
N GLY A 38 15.52 11.77 -14.68
CA GLY A 38 14.70 12.95 -14.40
C GLY A 38 15.14 14.23 -15.12
N ASP A 39 16.39 14.31 -15.58
CA ASP A 39 16.90 15.45 -16.34
C ASP A 39 16.87 15.24 -17.86
N ASP A 40 16.66 13.99 -18.31
CA ASP A 40 16.59 13.62 -19.73
C ASP A 40 15.14 13.57 -20.28
N VAL A 41 14.14 13.81 -19.43
CA VAL A 41 12.72 13.78 -19.80
C VAL A 41 12.11 15.19 -19.85
N ASN A 42 11.15 15.39 -20.74
CA ASN A 42 10.35 16.62 -20.77
C ASN A 42 9.63 16.87 -19.43
N GLU A 43 9.38 18.14 -19.09
CA GLU A 43 8.75 18.60 -17.85
C GLU A 43 7.44 17.86 -17.53
N ALA A 44 6.60 17.63 -18.55
CA ALA A 44 5.35 16.89 -18.38
C ALA A 44 5.57 15.45 -17.90
N ASN A 45 6.59 14.77 -18.44
CA ASN A 45 6.93 13.41 -18.04
C ASN A 45 7.59 13.40 -16.65
N LYS A 46 8.45 14.38 -16.35
CA LYS A 46 9.05 14.56 -15.02
C LYS A 46 7.98 14.72 -13.94
N ALA A 47 6.97 15.55 -14.20
CA ALA A 47 5.82 15.74 -13.32
C ALA A 47 5.00 14.45 -13.18
N ALA A 48 4.73 13.75 -14.29
CA ALA A 48 4.00 12.48 -14.26
C ALA A 48 4.73 11.37 -13.48
N MET A 49 6.06 11.29 -13.58
CA MET A 49 6.87 10.37 -12.79
C MET A 49 6.77 10.66 -11.29
N GLY A 50 6.86 11.94 -10.92
CA GLY A 50 6.67 12.36 -9.52
C GLY A 50 5.28 12.05 -8.98
N ALA A 51 4.23 12.37 -9.75
CA ALA A 51 2.84 12.11 -9.37
C ALA A 51 2.56 10.60 -9.22
N THR A 52 3.03 9.77 -10.16
CA THR A 52 2.86 8.32 -10.11
C THR A 52 3.54 7.71 -8.89
N THR A 53 4.76 8.15 -8.60
CA THR A 53 5.53 7.71 -7.43
C THR A 53 4.82 8.07 -6.13
N PHE A 54 4.30 9.31 -6.03
CA PHE A 54 3.52 9.76 -4.88
C PHE A 54 2.24 8.94 -4.69
N ILE A 55 1.48 8.70 -5.75
CA ILE A 55 0.24 7.91 -5.69
C ILE A 55 0.54 6.47 -5.26
N CYS A 56 1.56 5.83 -5.82
CA CYS A 56 1.97 4.48 -5.44
C CYS A 56 2.35 4.41 -3.96
N PHE A 57 3.05 5.42 -3.45
CA PHE A 57 3.41 5.48 -2.03
C PHE A 57 2.18 5.67 -1.13
N ALA A 58 1.31 6.63 -1.47
CA ALA A 58 0.10 6.93 -0.71
C ALA A 58 -0.86 5.72 -0.65
N VAL A 59 -1.11 5.07 -1.79
CA VAL A 59 -1.93 3.85 -1.86
C VAL A 59 -1.28 2.72 -1.06
N GLY A 60 0.05 2.57 -1.13
CA GLY A 60 0.80 1.62 -0.31
C GLY A 60 0.56 1.81 1.18
N ILE A 61 0.60 3.06 1.68
CA ILE A 61 0.30 3.37 3.08
C ILE A 61 -1.12 2.95 3.45
N VAL A 62 -2.12 3.38 2.68
CA VAL A 62 -3.53 3.11 2.96
C VAL A 62 -3.79 1.59 3.01
N LEU A 63 -3.30 0.85 2.02
CA LEU A 63 -3.47 -0.61 1.96
C LEU A 63 -2.72 -1.33 3.08
N ASN A 64 -1.54 -0.84 3.47
CA ASN A 64 -0.78 -1.42 4.58
C ASN A 64 -1.52 -1.23 5.91
N VAL A 65 -2.10 -0.05 6.15
CA VAL A 65 -2.91 0.22 7.35
C VAL A 65 -4.16 -0.66 7.38
N MET A 66 -4.87 -0.78 6.24
CA MET A 66 -6.04 -1.67 6.15
C MET A 66 -5.68 -3.14 6.37
N GLY A 67 -4.58 -3.62 5.79
CA GLY A 67 -4.13 -5.01 5.90
C GLY A 67 -3.59 -5.37 7.30
N SER A 68 -3.05 -4.39 8.03
CA SER A 68 -2.52 -4.59 9.39
C SER A 68 -3.56 -4.44 10.50
N THR A 69 -4.70 -3.80 10.22
CA THR A 69 -5.78 -3.62 11.19
C THR A 69 -6.49 -4.95 11.46
N SER A 70 -6.87 -5.20 12.71
CA SER A 70 -7.71 -6.33 13.10
C SER A 70 -9.19 -5.96 12.91
N ILE A 71 -9.79 -6.28 11.76
CA ILE A 71 -11.20 -5.94 11.48
C ILE A 71 -12.11 -7.02 12.11
N PRO A 72 -13.05 -6.65 12.99
CA PRO A 72 -13.99 -7.59 13.59
C PRO A 72 -14.93 -8.22 12.53
N SER A 73 -15.51 -9.37 12.87
CA SER A 73 -16.50 -9.99 11.99
C SER A 73 -17.78 -9.16 11.97
N LEU A 74 -18.17 -8.66 10.80
CA LEU A 74 -19.49 -8.04 10.59
C LEU A 74 -20.56 -9.06 10.18
N LYS A 75 -20.26 -10.37 10.22
CA LYS A 75 -21.34 -11.36 10.12
C LYS A 75 -22.24 -11.14 11.35
N PRO A 76 -23.55 -10.92 11.17
CA PRO A 76 -24.48 -10.99 12.30
C PRO A 76 -24.26 -12.36 12.97
N ASP A 77 -24.22 -12.40 14.29
CA ASP A 77 -24.30 -13.65 15.01
C ASP A 77 -25.57 -14.35 14.51
N GLN A 78 -25.40 -15.51 13.86
CA GLN A 78 -26.52 -16.33 13.45
C GLN A 78 -27.00 -17.05 14.70
N ASP A 79 -27.84 -16.38 15.49
CA ASP A 79 -28.82 -17.00 16.37
C ASP A 79 -30.23 -16.76 15.77
#